data_AF-A0A2G3LIU2-F1
#
_entry.id   AF-A0A2G3LIU2-F1
#
_cell.length_a   1.000
_cell.length_b   1.000
_cell.length_c   1.000
_cell.angle_alpha   90.00
_cell.angle_beta   90.00
_cell.angle_gamma   90.00
#
_symmetry.space_group_name_H-M   'P 1'
#
loop_
_entity.id
_entity.type
_entity.pdbx_description
1 polymer ?
#
loop_
_entity_poly.entity_id
_entity_poly.type
_entity_poly.pdbx_seq_one_letter_code
_entity_poly.pdbx_strand_id
1 'polypeptide(L)'
;MKYLSIAVSLLLLSACSMPLLALAQQEPAADGPPPRAMEGPPPGLPPFLRDMDLSEAQQDKIFAATYAQAPLLREQEKIAFKAHEQLRALAGSSAYDDAKASALASTAAQAMAKISLQQARLEQQLLAVLTPEQRQRAQQRQDSRPGPRRRQ
;
A
#
# COMPACT_ATOMS: atom_id res chain seq x y z
N MET A 1 8.93 -33.99 50.12
CA MET A 1 9.50 -35.21 49.50
C MET A 1 9.95 -34.83 48.10
N LYS A 2 11.15 -34.28 47.98
CA LYS A 2 12.41 -34.99 47.68
C LYS A 2 12.53 -35.31 46.19
N TYR A 3 13.29 -34.44 45.52
CA TYR A 3 14.01 -34.66 44.28
C TYR A 3 14.77 -36.00 44.31
N LEU A 4 14.44 -36.89 43.39
CA LEU A 4 15.14 -38.14 43.07
C LEU A 4 14.53 -38.58 41.72
N SER A 5 15.20 -38.71 40.58
CA SER A 5 16.59 -39.04 40.35
C SER A 5 17.14 -38.29 39.14
N ILE A 6 18.29 -37.69 39.37
CA ILE A 6 19.30 -37.29 38.40
C ILE A 6 20.14 -38.52 38.09
N ALA A 7 20.39 -38.82 36.82
CA ALA A 7 21.60 -39.48 36.30
C ALA A 7 21.50 -39.50 34.76
N VAL A 8 22.06 -38.53 34.03
CA VAL A 8 23.49 -38.41 33.65
C VAL A 8 23.90 -39.46 32.63
N SER A 9 24.13 -39.00 31.39
CA SER A 9 25.21 -39.35 30.45
C SER A 9 24.86 -38.69 29.11
N LEU A 10 25.25 -37.45 28.81
CA LEU A 10 26.59 -36.93 28.44
C LEU A 10 27.21 -37.61 27.20
N LEU A 11 27.78 -36.75 26.32
CA LEU A 11 28.63 -37.01 25.13
C LEU A 11 27.87 -37.32 23.82
N LEU A 12 28.03 -36.60 22.70
CA LEU A 12 29.24 -36.00 22.11
C LEU A 12 28.97 -34.74 21.27
N LEU A 13 30.02 -33.92 21.19
CA LEU A 13 30.27 -32.85 20.24
C LEU A 13 29.95 -33.23 18.78
N SER A 14 29.37 -32.29 18.02
CA SER A 14 30.03 -31.79 16.80
C SER A 14 29.32 -30.55 16.27
N ALA A 15 30.07 -29.45 16.22
CA ALA A 15 29.71 -28.25 15.48
C ALA A 15 29.93 -28.52 13.98
N CYS A 16 28.84 -28.50 13.21
CA CYS A 16 28.91 -28.21 11.78
C CYS A 16 27.98 -27.04 11.49
N SER A 17 28.52 -25.85 11.69
CA SER A 17 28.11 -24.63 11.01
C SER A 17 28.24 -24.86 9.50
N MET A 18 27.13 -25.19 8.84
CA MET A 18 27.04 -25.14 7.38
C MET A 18 26.48 -23.76 7.00
N PRO A 19 27.28 -22.90 6.34
CA PRO A 19 26.76 -21.67 5.77
C PRO A 19 25.77 -22.04 4.67
N LEU A 20 24.62 -21.39 4.76
CA LEU A 20 23.51 -21.41 3.83
C LEU A 20 24.04 -20.92 2.47
N LEU A 21 24.48 -21.85 1.61
CA LEU A 21 24.80 -21.52 0.23
C LEU A 21 23.46 -21.25 -0.48
N ALA A 22 23.13 -19.97 -0.52
CA ALA A 22 22.14 -19.40 -1.41
C ALA A 22 22.51 -19.77 -2.86
N LEU A 23 21.81 -20.75 -3.41
CA LEU A 23 21.76 -20.93 -4.86
C LEU A 23 20.99 -19.72 -5.41
N ALA A 24 21.74 -18.69 -5.76
CA ALA A 24 21.34 -17.70 -6.74
C ALA A 24 21.14 -18.43 -8.08
N GLN A 25 19.99 -19.08 -8.24
CA GLN A 25 19.44 -19.39 -9.55
C GLN A 25 19.01 -18.06 -10.14
N GLN A 26 19.93 -17.51 -10.91
CA GLN A 26 19.76 -16.38 -11.80
C GLN A 26 18.57 -16.67 -12.72
N GLU A 27 17.44 -16.01 -12.48
CA GLU A 27 16.37 -15.98 -13.47
C GLU A 27 16.94 -15.36 -14.76
N PRO A 28 16.69 -15.96 -15.94
CA PRO A 28 17.09 -15.35 -17.19
C PRO A 28 16.39 -14.00 -17.28
N ALA A 29 17.19 -12.94 -17.45
CA ALA A 29 16.69 -11.60 -17.68
C ALA A 29 15.67 -11.67 -18.82
N ALA A 30 14.41 -11.39 -18.50
CA ALA A 30 13.37 -11.24 -19.49
C ALA A 30 13.81 -10.11 -20.43
N ASP A 31 14.13 -10.48 -21.66
CA ASP A 31 14.50 -9.59 -22.78
C ASP A 31 13.23 -8.87 -23.28
N GLY A 32 12.55 -8.20 -22.35
CA GLY A 32 11.44 -7.30 -22.63
C GLY A 32 11.98 -5.93 -23.00
N PRO A 33 11.27 -5.16 -23.84
CA PRO A 33 11.61 -3.76 -24.06
C PRO A 33 11.74 -3.07 -22.69
N PRO A 34 12.70 -2.14 -22.51
CA PRO A 34 12.87 -1.44 -21.25
C PRO A 34 11.52 -0.87 -20.81
N PRO A 35 11.19 -0.92 -19.50
CA PRO A 35 9.94 -0.35 -19.03
C PRO A 35 9.90 1.09 -19.54
N ARG A 36 8.96 1.39 -20.44
CA ARG A 36 8.69 2.77 -20.85
C ARG A 36 8.53 3.54 -19.55
N ALA A 37 9.35 4.58 -19.36
CA ALA A 37 9.06 5.58 -18.36
C ALA A 37 7.60 5.97 -18.58
N MET A 38 6.73 5.67 -17.61
CA MET A 38 5.35 6.11 -17.70
C MET A 38 5.39 7.64 -17.72
N GLU A 39 5.22 8.24 -18.90
CA GLU A 39 4.98 9.68 -19.06
C GLU A 39 3.60 9.98 -18.48
N GLY A 40 3.55 10.06 -17.16
CA GLY A 40 2.36 10.33 -16.40
C GLY A 40 2.73 10.48 -14.93
N PRO A 41 2.08 11.40 -14.20
CA PRO A 41 2.29 11.50 -12.77
C PRO A 41 2.07 10.12 -12.13
N PRO A 42 2.93 9.69 -11.19
CA PRO A 42 2.79 8.37 -10.57
C PRO A 42 1.34 8.17 -10.10
N PRO A 43 0.74 7.00 -10.38
CA PRO A 43 -0.63 6.73 -9.99
C PRO A 43 -0.77 6.95 -8.47
N GLY A 44 -1.71 7.81 -8.08
CA GLY A 44 -1.96 8.15 -6.67
C GLY A 44 -1.40 9.51 -6.22
N LEU A 45 -0.81 10.33 -7.08
CA LEU A 45 -0.48 11.70 -6.69
C LEU A 45 -1.74 12.58 -6.49
N PRO A 46 -1.79 13.37 -5.41
CA PRO A 46 -2.88 14.30 -5.17
C PRO A 46 -3.03 15.34 -6.30
N PRO A 47 -4.26 15.65 -6.74
CA PRO A 47 -4.53 16.60 -7.81
C PRO A 47 -3.90 18.00 -7.64
N PHE A 48 -3.64 18.44 -6.41
CA PHE A 48 -3.10 19.78 -6.14
C PHE A 48 -1.63 19.97 -6.56
N LEU A 49 -0.90 18.86 -6.73
CA LEU A 49 0.49 18.85 -7.22
C LEU A 49 0.59 18.88 -8.74
N ARG A 50 -0.52 18.66 -9.46
CA ARG A 50 -0.51 18.75 -10.93
C ARG A 50 -0.13 20.17 -11.34
N ASP A 51 0.74 20.25 -12.35
CA ASP A 51 1.20 21.50 -12.96
C ASP A 51 1.82 22.47 -11.93
N MET A 52 2.38 21.93 -10.84
CA MET A 52 3.18 22.70 -9.88
C MET A 52 4.64 22.66 -10.31
N ASP A 53 5.27 23.82 -10.40
CA ASP A 53 6.71 23.93 -10.59
C ASP A 53 7.42 23.52 -9.29
N LEU A 54 8.02 22.33 -9.30
CA LEU A 54 8.66 21.69 -8.16
C LEU A 54 10.17 21.61 -8.42
N SER A 55 10.98 22.01 -7.45
CA SER A 55 12.43 21.79 -7.56
C SER A 55 12.77 20.30 -7.51
N GLU A 56 13.93 19.92 -8.05
CA GLU A 56 14.41 18.53 -8.03
C GLU A 56 14.38 17.92 -6.62
N ALA A 57 14.87 18.67 -5.63
CA ALA A 57 14.83 18.26 -4.23
C ALA A 57 13.40 18.08 -3.68
N GLN A 58 12.40 18.80 -4.20
CA GLN A 58 10.99 18.58 -3.83
C GLN A 58 10.43 17.34 -4.52
N GLN A 59 10.75 17.13 -5.79
CA GLN A 59 10.34 15.96 -6.56
C GLN A 59 10.84 14.66 -5.92
N ASP A 60 12.10 14.63 -5.50
CA ASP A 60 12.70 13.48 -4.80
C ASP A 60 11.96 13.14 -3.50
N LYS A 61 11.64 14.17 -2.69
CA LYS A 61 10.88 13.98 -1.45
C LYS A 61 9.47 13.47 -1.71
N ILE A 62 8.80 14.03 -2.73
CA ILE A 62 7.45 13.58 -3.14
C ILE A 62 7.48 12.14 -3.63
N PHE A 63 8.48 11.79 -4.45
CA PHE A 63 8.66 10.43 -4.95
C PHE A 63 8.90 9.44 -3.81
N ALA A 64 9.85 9.74 -2.90
CA ALA A 64 10.16 8.88 -1.77
C ALA A 64 8.93 8.67 -0.87
N ALA A 65 8.19 9.72 -0.54
CA ALA A 65 6.97 9.63 0.28
C ALA A 65 5.89 8.79 -0.41
N THR A 66 5.66 9.02 -1.72
CA THR A 66 4.64 8.29 -2.49
C THR A 66 4.99 6.81 -2.65
N TYR A 67 6.27 6.50 -2.90
CA TYR A 67 6.74 5.12 -3.06
C TYR A 67 6.68 4.33 -1.75
N ALA A 68 7.04 4.96 -0.63
CA ALA A 68 7.05 4.32 0.70
C ALA A 68 5.69 3.73 1.12
N GLN A 69 4.58 4.34 0.69
CA GLN A 69 3.23 3.87 1.01
C GLN A 69 2.61 2.92 -0.02
N ALA A 70 3.20 2.81 -1.22
CA ALA A 70 2.62 2.07 -2.33
C ALA A 70 2.32 0.59 -2.01
N PRO A 71 3.17 -0.16 -1.27
CA PRO A 71 2.86 -1.55 -0.90
C PRO A 71 1.59 -1.66 -0.04
N LEU A 72 1.45 -0.78 0.96
CA LEU A 72 0.32 -0.80 1.87
C LEU A 72 -0.99 -0.45 1.15
N LEU A 73 -0.96 0.57 0.29
CA LEU A 73 -2.14 0.93 -0.52
C LEU A 73 -2.57 -0.23 -1.41
N ARG A 74 -1.64 -0.83 -2.16
CA ARG A 74 -1.94 -1.99 -3.01
C ARG A 74 -2.54 -3.16 -2.24
N GLU A 75 -2.05 -3.42 -1.04
CA GLU A 75 -2.59 -4.48 -0.18
C GLU A 75 -4.05 -4.18 0.22
N GLN A 76 -4.33 -2.96 0.70
CA GLN A 76 -5.69 -2.59 1.10
C GLN A 76 -6.65 -2.54 -0.09
N GLU A 77 -6.21 -2.07 -1.25
CA GLU A 77 -6.98 -2.09 -2.50
C GLU A 77 -7.37 -3.53 -2.88
N LYS A 78 -6.41 -4.47 -2.79
CA LYS A 78 -6.65 -5.88 -3.06
C LYS A 78 -7.67 -6.48 -2.08
N ILE A 79 -7.58 -6.15 -0.79
CA ILE A 79 -8.54 -6.62 0.23
C ILE A 79 -9.95 -6.14 -0.11
N ALA A 80 -10.10 -4.86 -0.41
CA ALA A 80 -11.39 -4.26 -0.69
C ALA A 80 -12.01 -4.76 -1.99
N PHE A 81 -11.19 -4.86 -3.04
CA PHE A 81 -11.62 -5.40 -4.33
C PHE A 81 -12.15 -6.82 -4.16
N LYS A 82 -11.41 -7.69 -3.47
CA LYS A 82 -11.83 -9.08 -3.21
C LYS A 82 -13.09 -9.15 -2.37
N ALA A 83 -13.19 -8.34 -1.31
CA ALA A 83 -14.39 -8.30 -0.47
C ALA A 83 -15.64 -7.86 -1.26
N HIS A 84 -15.50 -6.85 -2.13
CA HIS A 84 -16.57 -6.43 -3.03
C HIS A 84 -16.94 -7.48 -4.08
N GLU A 85 -15.95 -8.15 -4.66
CA GLU A 85 -16.16 -9.24 -5.62
C GLU A 85 -16.96 -10.39 -4.98
N GLN A 86 -16.52 -10.83 -3.79
CA GLN A 86 -17.18 -11.89 -3.03
C GLN A 86 -18.60 -11.48 -2.60
N LEU A 87 -18.79 -10.23 -2.18
CA LEU A 87 -20.12 -9.72 -1.82
C LEU A 87 -21.06 -9.73 -3.02
N ARG A 88 -20.57 -9.30 -4.20
CA ARG A 88 -21.34 -9.33 -5.46
C ARG A 88 -21.69 -10.76 -5.86
N ALA A 89 -20.75 -11.69 -5.72
CA ALA A 89 -21.00 -13.10 -6.00
C ALA A 89 -22.04 -13.71 -5.05
N LEU A 90 -21.96 -13.41 -3.75
CA LEU A 90 -22.92 -13.88 -2.75
C LEU A 90 -24.33 -13.34 -3.03
N ALA A 91 -24.46 -12.05 -3.35
CA ALA A 91 -25.72 -11.40 -3.67
C ALA A 91 -26.41 -11.99 -4.91
N GLY A 92 -25.64 -12.50 -5.88
CA GLY A 92 -26.18 -13.16 -7.08
C GLY A 92 -26.43 -14.66 -6.92
N SER A 93 -26.15 -15.24 -5.75
CA SER A 93 -26.24 -16.69 -5.50
C SER A 93 -27.57 -17.07 -4.83
N SER A 94 -27.95 -18.34 -4.94
CA SER A 94 -29.06 -18.91 -4.13
C SER A 94 -28.68 -19.18 -2.67
N ALA A 95 -27.43 -18.93 -2.28
CA ALA A 95 -26.87 -19.21 -0.96
C ALA A 95 -26.62 -17.92 -0.16
N TYR A 96 -27.40 -16.86 -0.42
CA TYR A 96 -27.30 -15.61 0.29
C TYR A 96 -27.45 -15.81 1.80
N ASP A 97 -26.55 -15.19 2.55
CA ASP A 97 -26.54 -15.18 4.00
C ASP A 97 -26.16 -13.77 4.46
N ASP A 98 -27.04 -13.15 5.24
CA ASP A 98 -26.90 -11.74 5.63
C ASP A 98 -25.66 -11.52 6.51
N ALA A 99 -25.34 -12.47 7.38
CA ALA A 99 -24.17 -12.38 8.25
C ALA A 99 -22.87 -12.41 7.43
N LYS A 100 -22.76 -13.29 6.43
CA LYS A 100 -21.62 -13.32 5.49
C LYS A 100 -21.56 -12.05 4.64
N ALA A 101 -22.69 -11.56 4.15
CA ALA A 101 -22.76 -10.31 3.38
C ALA A 101 -22.26 -9.11 4.22
N SER A 102 -22.73 -9.01 5.46
CA SER A 102 -22.32 -7.98 6.42
C SER A 102 -20.82 -8.04 6.74
N ALA A 103 -20.26 -9.24 6.92
CA ALA A 103 -18.83 -9.43 7.16
C ALA A 103 -17.95 -8.98 5.97
N LEU A 104 -18.37 -9.31 4.73
CA LEU A 104 -17.69 -8.87 3.51
C LEU A 104 -17.77 -7.35 3.33
N ALA A 105 -18.95 -6.76 3.55
CA ALA A 105 -19.14 -5.32 3.51
C ALA A 105 -18.26 -4.59 4.55
N SER A 106 -18.20 -5.12 5.78
CA SER A 106 -17.36 -4.58 6.85
C SER A 106 -15.87 -4.65 6.51
N THR A 107 -15.43 -5.74 5.89
CA THR A 107 -14.03 -5.91 5.44
C THR A 107 -13.66 -4.87 4.37
N ALA A 108 -14.53 -4.67 3.38
CA ALA A 108 -14.34 -3.63 2.36
C ALA A 108 -14.28 -2.22 2.99
N ALA A 109 -15.21 -1.91 3.89
CA ALA A 109 -15.27 -0.62 4.57
C ALA A 109 -14.01 -0.34 5.40
N GLN A 110 -13.51 -1.32 6.15
CA GLN A 110 -12.29 -1.18 6.94
C GLN A 110 -11.05 -0.95 6.07
N ALA A 111 -10.94 -1.67 4.95
CA ALA A 111 -9.87 -1.44 3.99
C ALA A 111 -9.94 -0.03 3.40
N MET A 112 -11.14 0.48 3.09
CA MET A 112 -11.31 1.84 2.57
C MET A 112 -10.96 2.91 3.59
N ALA A 113 -11.35 2.72 4.85
CA ALA A 113 -10.94 3.60 5.93
C ALA A 113 -9.41 3.70 6.03
N LYS A 114 -8.70 2.57 5.91
CA LYS A 114 -7.23 2.56 5.89
C LYS A 114 -6.67 3.27 4.66
N ILE A 115 -7.19 3.02 3.46
CA ILE A 115 -6.75 3.75 2.25
C ILE A 115 -6.90 5.26 2.42
N SER A 116 -8.08 5.72 2.86
CA SER A 116 -8.35 7.16 3.04
C SER A 116 -7.43 7.80 4.07
N LEU A 117 -7.17 7.13 5.19
CA LEU A 117 -6.23 7.63 6.20
C LEU A 117 -4.80 7.73 5.65
N GLN A 118 -4.36 6.74 4.88
CA GLN A 118 -3.02 6.74 4.26
C GLN A 118 -2.90 7.87 3.24
N GLN A 119 -3.91 8.06 2.39
CA GLN A 119 -3.95 9.17 1.44
C GLN A 119 -3.91 10.54 2.15
N ALA A 120 -4.70 10.74 3.21
CA ALA A 120 -4.68 11.98 3.98
C ALA A 120 -3.30 12.26 4.63
N ARG A 121 -2.64 11.21 5.14
CA ARG A 121 -1.28 11.32 5.69
C ARG A 121 -0.27 11.69 4.61
N LEU A 122 -0.35 11.07 3.44
CA LEU A 122 0.49 11.46 2.31
C LEU A 122 0.26 12.91 1.95
N GLU A 123 -0.99 13.33 1.74
CA GLU A 123 -1.32 14.71 1.37
C GLU A 123 -0.70 15.71 2.34
N GLN A 124 -0.80 15.46 3.65
CA GLN A 124 -0.16 16.28 4.67
C GLN A 124 1.37 16.33 4.51
N GLN A 125 2.02 15.19 4.29
CA GLN A 125 3.46 15.10 4.06
C GLN A 125 3.89 15.87 2.80
N LEU A 126 3.14 15.73 1.71
CA LEU A 126 3.45 16.42 0.45
C LEU A 126 3.27 17.93 0.59
N LEU A 127 2.24 18.40 1.29
CA LEU A 127 2.06 19.83 1.59
C LEU A 127 3.23 20.40 2.39
N ALA A 128 3.85 19.62 3.28
CA ALA A 128 5.01 20.06 4.07
C ALA A 128 6.29 20.20 3.24
N VAL A 129 6.36 19.61 2.04
CA VAL A 129 7.50 19.75 1.11
C VAL A 129 7.41 21.08 0.32
N LEU A 130 6.23 21.68 0.25
CA LEU A 130 5.96 22.87 -0.57
C LEU A 130 6.36 24.18 0.12
N THR A 131 6.77 25.17 -0.67
CA THR A 131 6.96 26.55 -0.19
C THR A 131 5.61 27.17 0.24
N PRO A 132 5.62 28.26 1.03
CA PRO A 132 4.38 28.98 1.38
C PRO A 132 3.53 29.35 0.16
N GLU A 133 4.15 29.83 -0.92
CA GLU A 133 3.48 30.27 -2.15
C GLU A 133 2.86 29.08 -2.90
N GLN A 134 3.60 27.96 -2.99
CA GLN A 134 3.11 26.72 -3.58
C GLN A 134 1.92 26.14 -2.78
N ARG A 135 1.96 26.22 -1.43
CA ARG A 135 0.84 25.80 -0.58
C ARG A 135 -0.41 26.65 -0.80
N GLN A 136 -0.25 27.96 -0.94
CA GLN A 136 -1.37 28.84 -1.25
C GLN A 136 -2.01 28.50 -2.61
N ARG A 137 -1.19 28.21 -3.64
CA ARG A 137 -1.70 27.71 -4.93
C ARG A 137 -2.40 26.36 -4.81
N ALA A 138 -1.89 25.45 -3.98
CA ALA A 138 -2.52 24.16 -3.73
C ALA A 138 -3.92 24.31 -3.10
N GLN A 139 -4.08 25.22 -2.13
CA GLN A 139 -5.36 25.51 -1.48
C GLN A 139 -6.37 26.09 -2.47
N GLN A 140 -5.98 27.11 -3.25
CA GLN A 140 -6.86 27.72 -4.25
C GLN A 140 -7.39 26.70 -5.27
N ARG A 141 -6.57 25.72 -5.66
CA ARG A 141 -6.97 24.64 -6.57
C ARG A 141 -7.93 23.63 -5.92
N GLN A 142 -7.82 23.39 -4.62
CA GLN A 142 -8.78 22.55 -3.91
C GLN A 142 -10.15 23.23 -3.85
N ASP A 143 -10.18 24.54 -3.54
CA ASP A 143 -11.41 25.33 -3.43
C ASP A 143 -12.11 25.53 -4.79
N SER A 144 -11.33 25.61 -5.87
CA SER A 144 -11.84 25.81 -7.23
C SER A 144 -12.38 24.54 -7.89
N ARG A 145 -12.34 23.40 -7.20
CA ARG A 145 -12.80 22.12 -7.76
C ARG A 145 -14.34 22.17 -7.86
N PRO A 146 -14.94 22.03 -9.06
CA PRO A 146 -16.38 21.98 -9.18
C PRO A 146 -16.89 20.86 -8.28
N GLY A 147 -17.84 21.17 -7.39
CA GLY A 147 -18.57 20.17 -6.63
C GLY A 147 -19.11 19.07 -7.56
N PRO A 148 -19.44 17.88 -7.03
CA PRO A 148 -19.86 16.74 -7.85
C PRO A 148 -20.87 17.23 -8.89
N ARG A 149 -20.50 17.10 -10.19
CA ARG A 149 -21.38 17.47 -11.29
C ARG A 149 -22.68 16.73 -11.04
N ARG A 150 -23.72 17.45 -10.60
CA ARG A 150 -25.08 16.91 -10.58
C ARG A 150 -25.33 16.53 -12.03
N ARG A 151 -25.28 15.22 -12.31
CA ARG A 151 -25.87 14.69 -13.53
C ARG A 151 -27.34 15.05 -13.41
N GLN A 152 -27.77 16.06 -14.16
CA GLN A 152 -29.18 16.28 -14.45
C GLN A 152 -29.64 15.17 -15.37
#